data_AF-A0AA42YT94-F1
#
_entry.id   AF-A0AA42YT94-F1
#
_cell.length_a   1.000
_cell.length_b   1.000
_cell.length_c   1.000
_cell.angle_alpha   90.00
_cell.angle_beta   90.00
_cell.angle_gamma   90.00
#
_symmetry.space_group_name_H-M   'P 1'
#
loop_
_entity.id
_entity.type
_entity.pdbx_description
1 polymer ?
#
loop_
_entity_poly.entity_id
_entity_poly.type
_entity_poly.pdbx_seq_one_letter_code
_entity_poly.pdbx_strand_id
1 'polypeptide(L)'
;MKRVAIISLTLIFSLCLVTGAFAADKDAIKKQVDDIVVAIDGGKKAQDFMGAAQNKPYYVFIMEKGGMLLVHPSLVGKSLKEKAAPVYTECAKATAEGVWVGYVWKGNQKHTYVRLTKGGLIVGSGYSE
;
A
#
# COMPACT_ATOMS: atom_id res chain seq x y z
N MET A 1 8.11 43.98 13.03
CA MET A 1 8.58 42.73 13.67
C MET A 1 7.44 41.78 14.08
N LYS A 2 6.40 42.23 14.82
CA LYS A 2 5.28 41.36 15.25
C LYS A 2 4.52 40.66 14.10
N ARG A 3 4.25 41.38 13.00
CA ARG A 3 3.55 40.80 11.81
C ARG A 3 4.40 39.78 11.04
N VAL A 4 5.72 39.98 10.97
CA VAL A 4 6.64 39.05 10.32
C VAL A 4 6.76 37.75 11.14
N ALA A 5 6.85 37.87 12.47
CA ALA A 5 6.89 36.70 13.36
C ALA A 5 5.60 35.85 13.28
N ILE A 6 4.43 36.47 13.15
CA ILE A 6 3.14 35.77 13.04
C ILE A 6 3.03 35.04 11.69
N ILE A 7 3.46 35.66 10.59
CA ILE A 7 3.45 35.05 9.25
C ILE A 7 4.44 33.87 9.17
N SER A 8 5.63 34.00 9.77
CA SER A 8 6.59 32.90 9.84
C SER A 8 6.06 31.73 10.68
N LEU A 9 5.35 32.00 11.78
CA LEU A 9 4.80 30.96 12.64
C LEU A 9 3.66 30.19 11.97
N THR A 10 2.75 30.86 11.26
CA THR A 10 1.67 30.17 10.52
C THR A 10 2.18 29.33 9.36
N LEU A 11 3.26 29.75 8.68
CA LEU A 11 3.92 28.96 7.63
C LEU A 11 4.62 27.70 8.16
N ILE A 12 5.23 27.77 9.34
CA ILE A 12 5.91 26.62 9.95
C ILE A 12 4.89 25.61 10.46
N PHE A 13 3.80 26.07 11.10
CA PHE A 13 2.74 25.18 11.56
C PHE A 13 2.01 24.47 10.41
N SER A 14 1.74 25.14 9.28
CA SER A 14 1.10 24.50 8.13
C SER A 14 1.98 23.44 7.47
N LEU A 15 3.30 23.66 7.39
CA LEU A 15 4.22 22.67 6.83
C LEU A 15 4.38 21.42 7.72
N CYS A 16 4.39 21.59 9.05
CA CYS A 16 4.43 20.47 10.00
C CYS A 16 3.16 19.61 9.93
N LEU A 17 1.99 20.20 9.67
CA LEU A 17 0.74 19.45 9.56
C LEU A 17 0.69 18.55 8.31
N VAL A 18 1.18 19.03 7.17
CA VAL A 18 1.18 18.25 5.92
C VAL A 18 2.12 17.04 6.02
N THR A 19 3.31 17.23 6.59
CA THR A 19 4.28 16.13 6.77
C THR A 19 3.78 15.07 7.76
N GLY A 20 3.05 15.47 8.81
CA GLY A 20 2.42 14.54 9.77
C GLY A 20 1.33 13.67 9.14
N ALA A 21 0.53 14.21 8.22
CA ALA A 21 -0.52 13.46 7.54
C ALA A 21 0.04 12.29 6.70
N PHE A 22 1.06 12.54 5.89
CA PHE A 22 1.70 11.49 5.08
C PHE A 22 2.36 10.39 5.92
N ALA A 23 2.93 10.73 7.08
CA ALA A 23 3.50 9.74 7.99
C ALA A 23 2.41 8.84 8.60
N ALA A 24 1.31 9.43 9.06
CA ALA A 24 0.18 8.68 9.62
C ALA A 24 -0.46 7.74 8.58
N ASP A 25 -0.55 8.18 7.32
CA ASP A 25 -1.07 7.35 6.22
C ASP A 25 -0.19 6.13 5.94
N LYS A 26 1.15 6.30 5.96
CA LYS A 26 2.09 5.20 5.77
C LYS A 26 2.01 4.19 6.92
N ASP A 27 1.86 4.65 8.16
CA ASP A 27 1.70 3.77 9.31
C ASP A 27 0.38 2.98 9.26
N ALA A 28 -0.72 3.63 8.87
CA ALA A 28 -2.02 2.98 8.69
C ALA A 28 -1.98 1.92 7.58
N ILE A 29 -1.35 2.24 6.44
CA ILE A 29 -1.15 1.30 5.32
C ILE A 29 -0.32 0.09 5.77
N LYS A 30 0.81 0.36 6.44
CA LYS A 30 1.71 -0.69 6.94
C LYS A 30 0.97 -1.61 7.90
N LYS A 31 0.26 -1.04 8.88
CA LYS A 31 -0.51 -1.79 9.86
C LYS A 31 -1.56 -2.68 9.18
N GLN A 32 -2.32 -2.14 8.23
CA GLN A 32 -3.32 -2.91 7.50
C GLN A 32 -2.70 -4.12 6.78
N VAL A 33 -1.59 -3.93 6.08
CA VAL A 33 -0.90 -5.03 5.38
C VAL A 33 -0.35 -6.06 6.38
N ASP A 34 0.28 -5.60 7.47
CA ASP A 34 0.86 -6.48 8.47
C ASP A 34 -0.18 -7.32 9.20
N ASP A 35 -1.32 -6.73 9.58
CA ASP A 35 -2.42 -7.43 10.22
C ASP A 35 -2.98 -8.53 9.30
N ILE A 36 -3.11 -8.27 8.00
CA ILE A 36 -3.58 -9.26 7.01
C ILE A 36 -2.55 -10.38 6.84
N VAL A 37 -1.26 -10.06 6.76
CA VAL A 37 -0.20 -11.07 6.67
C VAL A 37 -0.21 -11.98 7.91
N VAL A 38 -0.29 -11.41 9.11
CA VAL A 38 -0.38 -12.17 10.36
C VAL A 38 -1.61 -13.08 10.37
N ALA A 39 -2.76 -12.57 9.91
CA ALA A 39 -3.98 -13.36 9.87
C ALA A 39 -3.91 -14.51 8.85
N ILE A 40 -3.30 -14.30 7.67
CA ILE A 40 -3.09 -15.36 6.67
C ILE A 40 -2.10 -16.40 7.20
N ASP A 41 -0.99 -15.97 7.82
CA ASP A 41 -0.02 -16.86 8.45
C ASP A 41 -0.65 -17.64 9.62
N GLY A 42 -1.70 -17.11 10.23
CA GLY A 42 -2.54 -17.75 11.25
C GLY A 42 -3.65 -18.66 10.70
N GLY A 43 -3.73 -18.85 9.38
CA GLY A 43 -4.65 -19.80 8.73
C GLY A 43 -5.86 -19.19 8.03
N LYS A 44 -5.99 -17.85 7.98
CA LYS A 44 -7.01 -17.20 7.14
C LYS A 44 -6.69 -17.38 5.65
N LYS A 45 -7.72 -17.43 4.82
CA LYS A 45 -7.57 -17.49 3.36
C LYS A 45 -7.49 -16.08 2.80
N ALA A 46 -6.82 -15.91 1.66
CA ALA A 46 -6.78 -14.61 0.96
C ALA A 46 -8.19 -14.07 0.67
N GLN A 47 -9.13 -14.95 0.32
CA GLN A 47 -10.50 -14.61 -0.02
C GLN A 47 -11.28 -14.02 1.17
N ASP A 48 -10.88 -14.30 2.40
CA ASP A 48 -11.48 -13.70 3.60
C ASP A 48 -11.28 -12.17 3.63
N PHE A 49 -10.34 -11.65 2.84
CA PHE A 49 -10.02 -10.22 2.72
C PHE A 49 -10.57 -9.57 1.46
N MET A 50 -11.54 -10.17 0.76
CA MET A 50 -12.16 -9.55 -0.41
C MET A 50 -12.76 -8.17 -0.10
N GLY A 51 -13.30 -7.96 1.10
CA GLY A 51 -13.79 -6.65 1.54
C GLY A 51 -12.69 -5.58 1.59
N ALA A 52 -11.46 -5.96 1.93
CA ALA A 52 -10.32 -5.04 2.03
C ALA A 52 -9.92 -4.45 0.66
N ALA A 53 -10.32 -5.09 -0.45
CA ALA A 53 -10.16 -4.52 -1.79
C ALA A 53 -10.98 -3.23 -2.01
N GLN A 54 -11.94 -2.94 -1.14
CA GLN A 54 -12.78 -1.74 -1.23
C GLN A 54 -12.44 -0.71 -0.15
N ASN A 55 -11.46 -0.99 0.71
CA ASN A 55 -11.06 -0.06 1.77
C ASN A 55 -10.71 1.31 1.18
N LYS A 56 -11.14 2.34 1.90
CA LYS A 56 -10.83 3.74 1.60
C LYS A 56 -10.06 4.35 2.77
N PRO A 57 -9.09 5.22 2.51
CA PRO A 57 -8.61 5.62 1.18
C PRO A 57 -7.72 4.57 0.49
N TYR A 58 -7.18 3.59 1.23
CA TYR A 58 -6.18 2.64 0.72
C TYR A 58 -6.72 1.21 0.59
N TYR A 59 -6.98 0.80 -0.64
CA TYR A 59 -7.41 -0.57 -0.92
C TYR A 59 -6.26 -1.57 -0.72
N VAL A 60 -6.61 -2.83 -0.46
CA VAL A 60 -5.68 -3.96 -0.41
C VAL A 60 -5.73 -4.77 -1.69
N PHE A 61 -4.58 -5.27 -2.12
CA PHE A 61 -4.51 -6.40 -3.04
C PHE A 61 -3.73 -7.56 -2.44
N ILE A 62 -4.05 -8.77 -2.88
CA ILE A 62 -3.33 -10.00 -2.56
C ILE A 62 -3.11 -10.74 -3.87
N MET A 63 -1.87 -11.14 -4.13
CA MET A 63 -1.52 -11.94 -5.29
C MET A 63 -0.62 -13.12 -4.94
N GLU A 64 -0.71 -14.16 -5.75
CA GLU A 64 0.29 -15.22 -5.76
C GLU A 64 1.62 -14.69 -6.28
N LYS A 65 2.72 -15.38 -5.97
CA LYS A 65 4.07 -15.03 -6.46
C LYS A 65 4.17 -14.93 -7.99
N GLY A 66 3.35 -15.72 -8.71
CA GLY A 66 3.23 -15.68 -10.17
C GLY A 66 2.50 -14.44 -10.72
N GLY A 67 1.89 -13.62 -9.86
CA GLY A 67 1.16 -12.41 -10.22
C GLY A 67 -0.35 -12.59 -10.33
N MET A 68 -0.89 -13.79 -10.09
CA MET A 68 -2.34 -14.01 -10.10
C MET A 68 -2.99 -13.27 -8.92
N LEU A 69 -3.89 -12.34 -9.22
CA LEU A 69 -4.58 -11.55 -8.19
C LEU A 69 -5.74 -12.34 -7.59
N LEU A 70 -5.67 -12.57 -6.28
CA LEU A 70 -6.70 -13.23 -5.48
C LEU A 70 -7.66 -12.21 -4.86
N VAL A 71 -7.13 -11.03 -4.51
CA VAL A 71 -7.87 -9.88 -3.99
C VAL A 71 -7.41 -8.65 -4.75
N HIS A 72 -8.35 -7.93 -5.35
CA HIS A 72 -8.11 -6.65 -6.02
C HIS A 72 -9.46 -5.96 -6.31
N PRO A 73 -9.55 -4.62 -6.33
CA PRO A 73 -10.81 -3.93 -6.63
C PRO A 73 -11.48 -4.35 -7.96
N SER A 74 -10.70 -4.73 -8.97
CA SER A 74 -11.19 -4.97 -10.34
C SER A 74 -10.45 -6.03 -11.17
N LEU A 75 -9.47 -6.72 -10.58
CA LEU A 75 -8.55 -7.58 -11.34
C LEU A 75 -8.41 -9.00 -10.75
N VAL A 76 -9.34 -9.41 -9.89
CA VAL A 76 -9.38 -10.79 -9.36
C VAL A 76 -9.39 -11.80 -10.51
N GLY A 77 -8.59 -12.87 -10.39
CA GLY A 77 -8.43 -13.91 -11.41
C GLY A 77 -7.59 -13.49 -12.62
N LYS A 78 -6.95 -12.31 -12.60
CA LYS A 78 -6.04 -11.85 -13.66
C LYS A 78 -4.61 -11.83 -13.16
N SER A 79 -3.67 -12.13 -14.07
CA SER A 79 -2.24 -11.99 -13.82
C SER A 79 -1.81 -10.52 -13.92
N LEU A 80 -1.35 -9.95 -12.81
CA LEU A 80 -0.73 -8.62 -12.79
C LEU A 80 0.54 -8.60 -13.65
N LYS A 81 1.29 -9.71 -13.67
CA LYS A 81 2.48 -9.86 -14.52
C LYS A 81 2.16 -9.66 -16.00
N GLU A 82 1.03 -10.18 -16.46
CA GLU A 82 0.58 -10.03 -17.85
C GLU A 82 -0.09 -8.67 -18.12
N LYS A 83 -0.89 -8.18 -17.16
CA LYS A 83 -1.64 -6.93 -17.33
C LYS A 83 -0.79 -5.67 -17.14
N ALA A 84 0.27 -5.75 -16.34
CA ALA A 84 1.11 -4.63 -15.96
C ALA A 84 2.47 -5.12 -15.44
N ALA A 85 3.30 -5.68 -16.32
CA ALA A 85 4.62 -6.23 -15.96
C ALA A 85 5.51 -5.29 -15.13
N PRO A 86 5.58 -3.96 -15.40
CA PRO A 86 6.39 -3.05 -14.57
C PRO A 86 5.88 -2.98 -13.12
N VAL A 87 4.56 -2.94 -12.93
CA VAL A 87 3.93 -2.88 -11.61
C VAL A 87 4.13 -4.20 -10.86
N TYR A 88 3.97 -5.32 -11.55
CA TYR A 88 4.31 -6.64 -10.99
C TYR A 88 5.77 -6.71 -10.54
N THR A 89 6.70 -6.24 -11.37
CA THR A 89 8.14 -6.31 -11.08
C THR A 89 8.47 -5.59 -9.78
N GLU A 90 7.85 -4.45 -9.52
CA GLU A 90 8.01 -3.72 -8.27
C GLU A 90 7.35 -4.45 -7.10
N CYS A 91 6.08 -4.84 -7.21
CA CYS A 91 5.37 -5.55 -6.13
C CYS A 91 6.00 -6.92 -5.79
N ALA A 92 6.64 -7.59 -6.75
CA ALA A 92 7.30 -8.87 -6.56
C ALA A 92 8.57 -8.79 -5.69
N LYS A 93 9.06 -7.59 -5.38
CA LYS A 93 10.18 -7.36 -4.44
C LYS A 93 9.78 -7.53 -2.97
N ALA A 94 8.52 -7.88 -2.69
CA ALA A 94 8.02 -8.08 -1.34
C ALA A 94 8.90 -9.03 -0.51
N THR A 95 9.19 -8.62 0.72
CA THR A 95 9.98 -9.38 1.71
C THR A 95 9.10 -9.81 2.89
N ALA A 96 9.62 -10.68 3.75
CA ALA A 96 8.91 -11.10 4.97
C ALA A 96 8.76 -9.96 5.98
N GLU A 97 9.68 -8.98 5.96
CA GLU A 97 9.67 -7.77 6.79
C GLU A 97 8.81 -6.66 6.18
N GLY A 98 8.52 -6.78 4.89
CA GLY A 98 7.82 -5.78 4.08
C GLY A 98 8.75 -4.70 3.54
N VAL A 99 8.34 -4.10 2.42
CA VAL A 99 9.11 -3.06 1.72
C VAL A 99 8.18 -2.08 1.03
N TRP A 100 8.58 -0.81 1.00
CA TRP A 100 7.92 0.21 0.18
C TRP A 100 8.47 0.20 -1.24
N VAL A 101 7.58 0.13 -2.23
CA VAL A 101 7.92 0.16 -3.65
C VAL A 101 7.16 1.27 -4.35
N GLY A 102 7.77 1.80 -5.43
CA GLY A 102 7.21 2.89 -6.22
C GLY A 102 7.01 2.46 -7.66
N TYR A 103 5.87 2.82 -8.26
CA TYR A 103 5.59 2.57 -9.67
C TYR A 103 4.51 3.51 -10.21
N VAL A 104 4.44 3.66 -11.53
CA VAL A 104 3.35 4.39 -12.18
C VAL A 104 2.15 3.46 -12.38
N TRP A 105 0.98 3.87 -11.89
CA TRP A 105 -0.28 3.16 -12.07
C TRP A 105 -1.32 4.10 -12.67
N LYS A 106 -1.82 3.78 -13.87
CA LYS A 106 -2.80 4.60 -14.60
C LYS A 106 -2.39 6.09 -14.71
N GLY A 107 -1.09 6.34 -14.91
CA GLY A 107 -0.55 7.69 -15.08
C GLY A 107 -0.14 8.41 -13.78
N ASN A 108 -0.44 7.86 -12.59
CA ASN A 108 -0.06 8.48 -11.32
C ASN A 108 1.07 7.71 -10.65
N GLN A 109 1.97 8.43 -9.98
CA GLN A 109 2.97 7.81 -9.13
C GLN A 109 2.29 7.16 -7.92
N LYS A 110 2.58 5.89 -7.67
CA LYS A 110 2.02 5.13 -6.56
C LYS A 110 3.13 4.64 -5.64
N HIS A 111 2.87 4.73 -4.34
CA HIS A 111 3.72 4.22 -3.27
C HIS A 111 2.97 3.11 -2.55
N THR A 112 3.51 1.90 -2.59
CA THR A 112 2.85 0.71 -2.07
C THR A 112 3.77 0.01 -1.08
N TYR A 113 3.25 -0.27 0.10
CA TYR A 113 3.89 -1.22 1.01
C TYR A 113 3.45 -2.63 0.63
N VAL A 114 4.42 -3.51 0.38
CA VAL A 114 4.20 -4.91 0.03
C VAL A 114 4.93 -5.82 1.01
N ARG A 115 4.29 -6.93 1.40
CA ARG A 115 4.85 -7.91 2.33
C ARG A 115 4.48 -9.33 1.91
N LEU A 116 5.42 -10.25 2.13
CA LEU A 116 5.31 -11.66 1.81
C LEU A 116 4.80 -12.45 3.03
N THR A 117 3.77 -13.28 2.83
CA THR A 117 3.33 -14.26 3.84
C THR A 117 4.28 -15.46 3.88
N LYS A 118 4.25 -16.27 4.94
CA LYS A 118 5.01 -17.54 5.01
C LYS A 118 4.61 -18.51 3.90
N GLY A 119 3.35 -18.45 3.46
CA GLY A 119 2.81 -19.20 2.33
C GLY A 119 3.17 -18.65 0.94
N GLY A 120 3.91 -17.55 0.85
CA GLY A 120 4.39 -16.98 -0.40
C GLY A 120 3.39 -16.10 -1.15
N LEU A 121 2.30 -15.66 -0.49
CA LEU A 121 1.40 -14.65 -1.04
C LEU A 121 1.98 -13.25 -0.81
N ILE A 122 1.79 -12.37 -1.78
CA ILE A 122 2.17 -10.96 -1.69
C ILE A 122 0.93 -10.16 -1.35
N VAL A 123 0.95 -9.49 -0.20
CA VAL A 123 -0.09 -8.57 0.27
C VAL A 123 0.43 -7.16 0.08
N GLY A 124 -0.40 -6.25 -0.46
CA GLY A 124 0.00 -4.87 -0.63
C GLY A 124 -1.12 -3.86 -0.54
N SER A 125 -0.75 -2.65 -0.13
CA SER A 125 -1.64 -1.48 -0.09
C SER A 125 -0.80 -0.21 -0.23
N GLY A 126 -1.40 0.88 -0.71
CA GLY A 126 -0.64 2.07 -1.07
C GLY A 126 -1.50 3.26 -1.44
N TYR A 127 -0.86 4.41 -1.56
CA TYR A 127 -1.45 5.69 -1.95
C TYR A 127 -0.84 6.17 -3.27
N SER A 128 -1.59 7.02 -3.98
CA SER A 128 -1.10 7.73 -5.17
C SER A 128 -0.76 9.17 -4.80
N GLU A 129 0.19 9.76 -5.53
CA GLU A 129 0.40 11.22 -5.58
C GLU A 129 -0.66 11.92 -6.42
#